data_AF-E1WZ70-F1
#
_entry.id   AF-E1WZ70-F1
#
_cell.length_a   1.000
_cell.length_b   1.000
_cell.length_c   1.000
_cell.angle_alpha   90.00
_cell.angle_beta   90.00
_cell.angle_gamma   90.00
#
_symmetry.space_group_name_H-M   'P 1'
#
loop_
_entity.id
_entity.type
_entity.pdbx_description
1 polymer ?
#
loop_
_entity_poly.entity_id
_entity_poly.type
_entity_poly.pdbx_seq_one_letter_code
_entity_poly.pdbx_strand_id
1 'polypeptide(L)'
;MKSALIGLIIGILFSSSILGATLNCEQSFYEHNGMFVSAQINGDFSVVSEKEVKFSKVTFKYSIYEDNNEEYIWSAGLKELENFSNKLDYRPRKYFGHMKFPVWVNEIAGSPYYGFGYLDLIVPAKNLKSSEPSSFTSYLIMTYMDDHYGGTIKLNCSIK
;
A
#
# COMPACT_ATOMS: atom_id res chain seq x y z
N MET A 1 -32.18 20.20 54.73
CA MET A 1 -32.06 18.87 54.10
C MET A 1 -31.42 19.05 52.73
N LYS A 2 -30.17 18.61 52.56
CA LYS A 2 -29.39 18.78 51.32
C LYS A 2 -29.52 17.50 50.50
N SER A 3 -30.25 17.55 49.39
CA SER A 3 -30.26 16.48 48.38
C SER A 3 -29.12 16.75 47.41
N ALA A 4 -28.06 15.93 47.48
CA ALA A 4 -26.98 15.95 46.49
C ALA A 4 -27.37 14.99 45.35
N LEU A 5 -27.57 15.57 44.17
CA LEU A 5 -27.85 14.88 42.92
C LEU A 5 -26.57 14.15 42.48
N ILE A 6 -26.55 12.82 42.54
CA ILE A 6 -25.46 11.99 42.03
C ILE A 6 -25.62 11.95 40.50
N GLY A 7 -24.83 12.74 39.80
CA GLY A 7 -24.74 12.74 38.34
C GLY A 7 -23.98 11.49 37.85
N LEU A 8 -24.71 10.56 37.25
CA LEU A 8 -24.17 9.40 36.55
C LEU A 8 -23.57 9.85 35.21
N ILE A 9 -22.24 10.02 35.15
CA ILE A 9 -21.53 10.23 33.88
C ILE A 9 -21.45 8.88 33.16
N ILE A 10 -22.39 8.64 32.26
CA ILE A 10 -22.33 7.55 31.29
C ILE A 10 -21.27 7.96 30.26
N GLY A 11 -20.03 7.52 30.48
CA GLY A 11 -18.97 7.56 29.48
C GLY A 11 -19.32 6.61 28.35
N ILE A 12 -19.99 7.10 27.32
CA ILE A 12 -20.16 6.39 26.05
C ILE A 12 -18.77 6.30 25.44
N LEU A 13 -18.08 5.19 25.70
CA LEU A 13 -16.99 4.70 24.86
C LEU A 13 -17.62 4.42 23.49
N PHE A 14 -17.60 5.42 22.61
CA PHE A 14 -17.76 5.20 21.18
C PHE A 14 -16.56 4.37 20.74
N SER A 15 -16.67 3.05 20.88
CA SER A 15 -15.91 2.11 20.06
C SER A 15 -16.33 2.36 18.62
N SER A 16 -15.65 3.31 17.98
CA SER A 16 -15.74 3.53 16.54
C SER A 16 -15.38 2.19 15.90
N SER A 17 -16.40 1.50 15.42
CA SER A 17 -16.25 0.29 14.63
C SER A 17 -15.34 0.63 13.47
N ILE A 18 -14.15 0.05 13.50
CA ILE A 18 -13.19 0.04 12.41
C ILE A 18 -13.88 -0.72 11.28
N LEU A 19 -14.53 -0.01 10.35
CA LEU A 19 -14.89 -0.60 9.07
C LEU A 19 -13.58 -0.84 8.32
N GLY A 20 -13.06 -2.06 8.44
CA GLY A 20 -11.99 -2.52 7.59
C GLY A 20 -12.49 -2.53 6.14
N ALA A 21 -11.70 -1.98 5.22
CA ALA A 21 -11.95 -2.05 3.79
C ALA A 21 -10.73 -2.65 3.10
N THR A 22 -10.88 -3.20 1.89
CA THR A 22 -9.76 -3.84 1.19
C THR A 22 -9.25 -2.91 0.09
N LEU A 23 -7.94 -2.60 0.10
CA LEU A 23 -7.26 -1.98 -1.03
C LEU A 23 -6.81 -3.07 -1.99
N ASN A 24 -7.13 -2.91 -3.27
CA ASN A 24 -6.56 -3.70 -4.34
C ASN A 24 -5.97 -2.76 -5.39
N CYS A 25 -4.69 -2.88 -5.67
CA CYS A 25 -3.97 -2.15 -6.70
C CYS A 25 -3.31 -3.12 -7.66
N GLU A 26 -3.48 -2.89 -8.96
CA GLU A 26 -2.87 -3.70 -9.99
C GLU A 26 -2.41 -2.85 -11.18
N GLN A 27 -1.33 -3.30 -11.80
CA GLN A 27 -0.87 -2.84 -13.10
C GLN A 27 -0.13 -4.00 -13.77
N SER A 28 -0.39 -4.20 -15.06
CA SER A 28 0.32 -5.18 -15.87
C SER A 28 1.09 -4.46 -16.99
N PHE A 29 2.31 -4.92 -17.27
CA PHE A 29 3.15 -4.47 -18.39
C PHE A 29 3.26 -2.96 -18.58
N TYR A 30 3.49 -2.24 -17.49
CA TYR A 30 3.80 -0.82 -17.58
C TYR A 30 5.20 -0.65 -18.15
N GLU A 31 5.31 -0.10 -19.36
CA GLU A 31 6.61 0.20 -19.98
C GLU A 31 7.29 1.37 -19.26
N HIS A 32 8.52 1.14 -18.79
CA HIS A 32 9.35 2.14 -18.15
C HIS A 32 10.83 1.86 -18.43
N ASN A 33 11.52 2.83 -19.03
CA ASN A 33 12.94 2.72 -19.39
C ASN A 33 13.25 1.48 -20.23
N GLY A 34 12.35 1.10 -21.15
CA GLY A 34 12.53 -0.07 -22.00
C GLY A 34 12.30 -1.43 -21.33
N MET A 35 11.84 -1.45 -20.07
CA MET A 35 11.40 -2.67 -19.38
C MET A 35 9.91 -2.60 -19.07
N PHE A 36 9.29 -3.75 -18.83
CA PHE A 36 7.86 -3.86 -18.55
C PHE A 36 7.66 -4.27 -17.11
N VAL A 37 6.84 -3.53 -16.37
CA VAL A 37 6.60 -3.79 -14.94
C VAL A 37 5.17 -4.22 -14.72
N SER A 38 5.01 -5.35 -14.02
CA SER A 38 3.74 -5.78 -13.44
C SER A 38 3.83 -5.70 -11.93
N ALA A 39 2.79 -5.18 -11.27
CA ALA A 39 2.75 -5.10 -9.82
C ALA A 39 1.32 -5.27 -9.30
N GLN A 40 1.22 -5.93 -8.15
CA GLN A 40 -0.02 -6.16 -7.44
C GLN A 40 0.18 -5.89 -5.95
N ILE A 41 -0.71 -5.08 -5.37
CA ILE A 41 -0.78 -4.83 -3.94
C ILE A 41 -2.20 -5.09 -3.47
N ASN A 42 -2.36 -5.96 -2.49
CA ASN A 42 -3.66 -6.26 -1.90
C ASN A 42 -3.54 -6.25 -0.38
N GLY A 43 -4.52 -5.70 0.33
CA GLY A 43 -4.60 -5.85 1.77
C GLY A 43 -5.79 -5.14 2.39
N ASP A 44 -6.18 -5.59 3.57
CA ASP A 44 -7.21 -4.95 4.38
C ASP A 44 -6.61 -3.73 5.08
N PHE A 45 -7.34 -2.64 5.23
CA PHE A 45 -6.89 -1.46 5.95
C PHE A 45 -7.93 -0.89 6.90
N SER A 46 -7.43 -0.17 7.89
CA SER A 46 -8.19 0.54 8.91
C SER A 46 -7.60 1.93 9.13
N VAL A 47 -8.47 2.92 9.33
CA VAL A 47 -8.06 4.28 9.66
C VAL A 47 -7.92 4.39 11.18
N VAL A 48 -6.70 4.62 11.65
CA VAL A 48 -6.41 4.82 13.07
C VAL A 48 -6.54 6.29 13.44
N SER A 49 -6.06 7.18 12.57
CA SER A 49 -6.19 8.63 12.72
C SER A 49 -6.11 9.32 11.36
N GLU A 50 -6.23 10.66 11.33
CA GLU A 50 -6.07 11.42 10.09
C GLU A 50 -4.71 11.24 9.40
N LYS A 51 -3.69 10.82 10.15
CA LYS A 51 -2.31 10.64 9.67
C LYS A 51 -1.85 9.18 9.63
N GLU A 52 -2.65 8.26 10.15
CA GLU A 52 -2.26 6.86 10.32
C GLU A 52 -3.33 5.91 9.79
N VAL A 53 -2.90 5.07 8.85
CA VAL A 53 -3.65 3.94 8.31
C VAL A 53 -2.84 2.69 8.59
N LYS A 54 -3.50 1.68 9.15
CA LYS A 54 -2.94 0.35 9.37
C LYS A 54 -3.54 -0.64 8.40
N PHE A 55 -2.65 -1.28 7.67
CA PHE A 55 -2.97 -2.44 6.88
C PHE A 55 -2.78 -3.74 7.65
N SER A 56 -3.57 -4.75 7.29
CA SER A 56 -3.41 -6.15 7.69
C SER A 56 -3.50 -7.07 6.47
N LYS A 57 -2.84 -8.23 6.54
CA LYS A 57 -2.82 -9.25 5.47
C LYS A 57 -2.45 -8.65 4.11
N VAL A 58 -1.34 -7.91 4.07
CA VAL A 58 -0.89 -7.25 2.84
C VAL A 58 0.01 -8.17 2.04
N THR A 59 -0.26 -8.27 0.74
CA THR A 59 0.64 -8.86 -0.23
C THR A 59 1.14 -7.77 -1.17
N PHE A 60 2.46 -7.63 -1.27
CA PHE A 60 3.14 -6.91 -2.34
C PHE A 60 3.75 -7.93 -3.29
N LYS A 61 3.48 -7.81 -4.59
CA LYS A 61 4.09 -8.61 -5.64
C LYS A 61 4.51 -7.70 -6.79
N TYR A 62 5.68 -7.97 -7.35
CA TYR A 62 6.12 -7.32 -8.58
C TYR A 62 6.85 -8.31 -9.49
N SER A 63 6.87 -7.98 -10.78
CA SER A 63 7.71 -8.59 -11.80
C SER A 63 8.18 -7.50 -12.76
N ILE A 64 9.43 -7.60 -13.21
CA ILE A 64 10.05 -6.77 -14.23
C ILE A 64 10.49 -7.68 -15.37
N TYR A 65 10.11 -7.33 -16.58
CA TYR A 65 10.38 -8.10 -17.80
C TYR A 65 11.23 -7.27 -18.77
N GLU A 66 12.13 -7.94 -19.49
CA GLU A 66 12.94 -7.30 -20.55
C GLU A 66 12.11 -7.04 -21.81
N ASP A 67 11.00 -7.75 -21.98
CA ASP A 67 10.09 -7.67 -23.12
C ASP A 67 8.61 -7.66 -22.70
N ASN A 68 7.74 -7.51 -23.69
CA ASN A 68 6.29 -7.35 -23.49
C ASN A 68 5.49 -8.66 -23.60
N ASN A 69 6.15 -9.82 -23.67
CA ASN A 69 5.50 -11.12 -23.87
C ASN A 69 5.56 -12.05 -22.63
N GLU A 70 6.07 -11.55 -21.48
CA GLU A 70 6.29 -12.29 -20.21
C GLU A 70 7.32 -13.43 -20.27
N GLU A 71 8.06 -13.58 -21.37
CA GLU A 71 8.96 -14.72 -21.53
C GLU A 71 10.20 -14.59 -20.64
N TYR A 72 10.72 -13.36 -20.48
CA TYR A 72 11.96 -13.11 -19.75
C TYR A 72 11.74 -12.20 -18.54
N ILE A 73 11.56 -12.83 -17.38
CA ILE A 73 11.54 -12.15 -16.08
C ILE A 73 12.97 -11.79 -15.70
N TRP A 74 13.26 -10.49 -15.66
CA TRP A 74 14.52 -9.95 -15.16
C TRP A 74 14.57 -9.99 -13.64
N SER A 75 13.48 -9.61 -12.99
CA SER A 75 13.39 -9.50 -11.52
C SER A 75 11.97 -9.73 -11.04
N ALA A 76 11.79 -10.44 -9.93
CA ALA A 76 10.49 -10.63 -9.31
C ALA A 76 10.61 -10.82 -7.79
N GLY A 77 9.61 -10.32 -7.06
CA GLY A 77 9.59 -10.47 -5.62
C GLY A 77 8.19 -10.42 -5.03
N LEU A 78 8.08 -10.99 -3.83
CA LEU A 78 6.84 -11.07 -3.06
C LEU A 78 7.13 -10.78 -1.59
N LYS A 79 6.22 -10.05 -0.97
CA LYS A 79 6.24 -9.81 0.47
C LYS A 79 4.84 -9.88 1.04
N GLU A 80 4.67 -10.72 2.04
CA GLU A 80 3.46 -10.80 2.86
C GLU A 80 3.72 -10.16 4.23
N LEU A 81 2.77 -9.35 4.69
CA LEU A 81 2.85 -8.61 5.95
C LEU A 81 1.53 -8.73 6.71
N GLU A 82 1.60 -9.21 7.95
CA GLU A 82 0.43 -9.27 8.84
C GLU A 82 -0.02 -7.89 9.32
N ASN A 83 0.93 -6.97 9.53
CA ASN A 83 0.69 -5.63 10.00
C ASN A 83 1.64 -4.65 9.33
N PHE A 84 1.09 -3.54 8.83
CA PHE A 84 1.87 -2.56 8.08
C PHE A 84 1.23 -1.18 8.18
N SER A 85 2.03 -0.11 8.27
CA SER A 85 1.49 1.25 8.44
C SER A 85 2.23 2.25 7.56
N ASN A 86 1.58 3.37 7.27
CA ASN A 86 2.21 4.44 6.52
C ASN A 86 3.30 5.14 7.34
N LYS A 87 4.27 5.71 6.65
CA LYS A 87 5.28 6.60 7.23
C LYS A 87 4.63 7.89 7.75
N LEU A 88 4.60 8.10 9.07
CA LEU A 88 3.89 9.21 9.73
C LEU A 88 4.54 10.58 9.51
N ASP A 89 5.86 10.62 9.33
CA ASP A 89 6.66 11.81 9.08
C ASP A 89 6.89 12.08 7.58
N TYR A 90 6.07 11.48 6.70
CA TYR A 90 6.19 11.67 5.26
C TYR A 90 5.91 13.12 4.84
N ARG A 91 6.94 13.79 4.29
CA ARG A 91 6.89 15.16 3.78
C ARG A 91 7.21 15.17 2.28
N PRO A 92 6.22 14.90 1.41
CA PRO A 92 6.45 14.79 -0.04
C PRO A 92 6.86 16.12 -0.67
N ARG A 93 7.72 16.04 -1.70
CA ARG A 93 8.00 17.17 -2.62
C ARG A 93 7.14 17.14 -3.90
N LYS A 94 6.60 15.96 -4.26
CA LYS A 94 5.85 15.72 -5.50
C LYS A 94 4.43 15.22 -5.22
N TYR A 95 4.31 14.15 -4.44
CA TYR A 95 3.02 13.49 -4.15
C TYR A 95 2.32 14.10 -2.92
N PHE A 96 1.98 15.40 -3.00
CA PHE A 96 1.24 16.08 -1.94
C PHE A 96 -0.13 15.41 -1.69
N GLY A 97 -0.56 15.33 -0.43
CA GLY A 97 -1.83 14.70 -0.04
C GLY A 97 -1.86 13.18 -0.19
N HIS A 98 -0.71 12.52 -0.38
CA HIS A 98 -0.60 11.07 -0.42
C HIS A 98 0.04 10.54 0.87
N MET A 99 -0.32 9.31 1.23
CA MET A 99 0.36 8.51 2.24
C MET A 99 1.44 7.64 1.57
N LYS A 100 2.54 7.39 2.28
CA LYS A 100 3.66 6.57 1.81
C LYS A 100 3.77 5.30 2.64
N PHE A 101 3.90 4.18 1.95
CA PHE A 101 3.97 2.84 2.51
C PHE A 101 5.26 2.15 2.00
N PRO A 102 6.37 2.25 2.74
CA PRO A 102 7.65 1.68 2.34
C PRO A 102 7.74 0.19 2.70
N VAL A 103 8.14 -0.65 1.76
CA VAL A 103 8.34 -2.09 1.99
C VAL A 103 9.61 -2.57 1.30
N TRP A 104 10.34 -3.44 1.97
CA TRP A 104 11.40 -4.23 1.35
C TRP A 104 10.82 -5.56 0.90
N VAL A 105 10.95 -5.84 -0.39
CA VAL A 105 10.50 -7.08 -1.04
C VAL A 105 11.70 -7.96 -1.35
N ASN A 106 11.51 -9.27 -1.26
CA ASN A 106 12.53 -10.29 -1.52
C ASN A 106 11.99 -11.29 -2.54
N GLU A 107 12.86 -12.23 -2.90
CA GLU A 107 12.59 -13.31 -3.84
C GLU A 107 11.28 -14.06 -3.53
N ILE A 108 10.66 -14.55 -4.59
CA ILE A 108 9.53 -15.48 -4.48
C ILE A 108 10.11 -16.86 -4.20
N ALA A 109 9.78 -17.45 -3.05
CA ALA A 109 10.25 -18.78 -2.68
C ALA A 109 9.92 -19.82 -3.78
N GLY A 110 10.94 -20.53 -4.26
CA GLY A 110 10.81 -21.53 -5.33
C GLY A 110 10.79 -20.96 -6.76
N SER A 111 10.93 -19.64 -6.93
CA SER A 111 11.16 -19.01 -8.22
C SER A 111 12.62 -19.14 -8.64
N PRO A 112 12.92 -19.44 -9.92
CA PRO A 112 14.29 -19.36 -10.44
C PRO A 112 14.76 -17.89 -10.61
N TYR A 113 13.83 -16.93 -10.51
CA TYR A 113 14.09 -15.50 -10.60
C TYR A 113 14.22 -14.91 -9.21
N TYR A 114 15.41 -14.44 -8.89
CA TYR A 114 15.77 -13.80 -7.63
C TYR A 114 15.61 -12.29 -7.80
N GLY A 115 14.69 -11.69 -7.06
CA GLY A 115 14.48 -10.25 -7.09
C GLY A 115 14.31 -9.67 -5.69
N PHE A 116 15.00 -8.57 -5.39
CA PHE A 116 14.84 -7.82 -4.17
C PHE A 116 14.79 -6.32 -4.44
N GLY A 117 14.28 -5.54 -3.48
CA GLY A 117 14.35 -4.09 -3.58
C GLY A 117 13.43 -3.34 -2.64
N TYR A 118 13.49 -2.01 -2.71
CA TYR A 118 12.61 -1.13 -1.95
C TYR A 118 11.45 -0.66 -2.80
N LEU A 119 10.23 -0.91 -2.34
CA LEU A 119 9.02 -0.36 -2.93
C LEU A 119 8.43 0.70 -1.99
N ASP A 120 8.01 1.84 -2.54
CA ASP A 120 7.14 2.77 -1.85
C ASP A 120 5.81 2.84 -2.57
N LEU A 121 4.76 2.33 -1.92
CA LEU A 121 3.40 2.56 -2.37
C LEU A 121 2.94 3.96 -1.93
N ILE A 122 2.50 4.77 -2.88
CA ILE A 122 2.05 6.15 -2.68
C ILE A 122 0.57 6.23 -3.01
N VAL A 123 -0.26 6.39 -1.98
CA VAL A 123 -1.73 6.31 -2.08
C VAL A 123 -2.37 7.65 -1.74
N PRO A 124 -3.34 8.15 -2.53
CA PRO A 124 -4.08 9.36 -2.16
C PRO A 124 -4.77 9.21 -0.79
N ALA A 125 -4.43 10.08 0.17
CA ALA A 125 -4.94 9.97 1.54
C ALA A 125 -6.47 10.07 1.63
N LYS A 126 -7.09 10.84 0.73
CA LYS A 126 -8.55 11.00 0.66
C LYS A 126 -9.28 9.68 0.41
N ASN A 127 -8.67 8.76 -0.34
CA ASN A 127 -9.26 7.48 -0.68
C ASN A 127 -9.19 6.53 0.51
N LEU A 128 -8.05 6.45 1.20
CA LEU A 128 -7.92 5.62 2.41
C LEU A 128 -8.70 6.14 3.62
N LYS A 129 -9.21 7.37 3.57
CA LYS A 129 -10.06 7.95 4.64
C LYS A 129 -11.54 7.62 4.48
N SER A 130 -11.91 6.94 3.39
CA SER A 130 -13.26 6.48 3.13
C SER A 130 -13.22 4.96 2.98
N SER A 131 -14.11 4.26 3.67
CA SER A 131 -14.35 2.82 3.43
C SER A 131 -15.31 2.60 2.27
N GLU A 132 -15.75 3.66 1.59
CA GLU A 132 -16.66 3.55 0.46
C GLU A 132 -15.92 3.00 -0.78
N PRO A 133 -16.56 2.08 -1.53
CA PRO A 133 -16.01 1.59 -2.77
C PRO A 133 -15.66 2.73 -3.72
N SER A 134 -14.42 2.74 -4.20
CA SER A 134 -13.94 3.78 -5.11
C SER A 134 -12.79 3.25 -5.96
N SER A 135 -12.55 3.88 -7.12
CA SER A 135 -11.39 3.60 -7.98
C SER A 135 -10.53 4.84 -8.14
N PHE A 136 -9.21 4.67 -8.18
CA PHE A 136 -8.25 5.76 -8.25
C PHE A 136 -6.87 5.27 -8.71
N THR A 137 -6.01 6.21 -9.08
CA THR A 137 -4.61 5.93 -9.40
C THR A 137 -3.74 6.11 -8.17
N SER A 138 -2.90 5.12 -7.87
CA SER A 138 -1.76 5.23 -6.96
C SER A 138 -0.45 5.13 -7.73
N TYR A 139 0.67 5.29 -7.04
CA TYR A 139 2.00 5.13 -7.63
C TYR A 139 2.80 4.11 -6.83
N LEU A 140 3.59 3.31 -7.55
CA LEU A 140 4.60 2.46 -6.95
C LEU A 140 5.97 3.00 -7.35
N ILE A 141 6.73 3.49 -6.38
CA ILE A 141 8.12 3.89 -6.59
C ILE A 141 8.96 2.66 -6.30
N MET A 142 9.66 2.20 -7.32
CA MET A 142 10.59 1.06 -7.23
C MET A 142 11.99 1.64 -7.13
N THR A 143 12.56 1.55 -5.94
CA THR A 143 13.90 2.06 -5.66
C THR A 143 14.85 0.89 -5.56
N TYR A 144 15.85 0.88 -6.44
CA TYR A 144 17.00 -0.03 -6.33
C TYR A 144 16.57 -1.50 -6.34
N MET A 145 15.83 -1.88 -7.38
CA MET A 145 15.47 -3.28 -7.62
C MET A 145 16.69 -4.00 -8.18
N ASP A 146 17.07 -5.08 -7.51
CA ASP A 146 18.31 -5.84 -7.76
C ASP A 146 19.52 -4.95 -7.99
N ASP A 147 19.65 -3.87 -7.22
CA ASP A 147 20.74 -2.89 -7.31
C ASP A 147 20.86 -2.10 -8.63
N HIS A 148 19.98 -2.32 -9.62
CA HIS A 148 20.15 -1.79 -10.98
C HIS A 148 18.95 -0.99 -11.48
N TYR A 149 17.73 -1.37 -11.11
CA TYR A 149 16.53 -0.72 -11.64
C TYR A 149 15.90 0.27 -10.68
N GLY A 150 15.51 1.43 -11.21
CA GLY A 150 14.77 2.46 -10.50
C GLY A 150 13.69 3.04 -11.39
N GLY A 151 12.48 3.18 -10.85
CA GLY A 151 11.35 3.66 -11.63
C GLY A 151 10.14 4.05 -10.81
N THR A 152 9.16 4.66 -11.46
CA THR A 152 7.85 4.89 -10.85
C THR A 152 6.77 4.52 -11.84
N ILE A 153 5.89 3.60 -11.44
CA ILE A 153 4.74 3.18 -12.24
C ILE A 153 3.44 3.66 -11.63
N LYS A 154 2.41 3.77 -12.45
CA LYS A 154 1.04 4.00 -12.00
C LYS A 154 0.39 2.66 -11.67
N LEU A 155 -0.48 2.65 -10.67
CA LEU A 155 -1.30 1.50 -10.30
C LEU A 155 -2.77 1.88 -10.40
N ASN A 156 -3.58 0.99 -10.95
CA ASN A 156 -5.03 1.11 -10.91
C ASN A 156 -5.50 0.48 -9.60
N CYS A 157 -6.06 1.30 -8.72
CA CYS A 157 -6.48 0.88 -7.39
C CYS A 157 -7.98 0.97 -7.21
N SER A 158 -8.50 0.11 -6.34
CA SER A 158 -9.87 0.11 -5.87
C SER A 158 -9.95 -0.15 -4.37
N ILE A 159 -10.91 0.50 -3.72
CA ILE A 159 -11.39 0.11 -2.40
C ILE A 159 -12.62 -0.76 -2.60
N LYS A 160 -12.65 -1.90 -1.91
CA LYS A 160 -13.77 -2.86 -1.88
C LYS A 160 -14.35 -2.96 -0.48
#